data_AF-A0A671DYT9-F1
#
_entry.id   AF-A0A671DYT9-F1
#
_cell.length_a   1.000
_cell.length_b   1.000
_cell.length_c   1.000
_cell.angle_alpha   90.00
_cell.angle_beta   90.00
_cell.angle_gamma   90.00
#
_symmetry.space_group_name_H-M   'P 1'
#
loop_
_entity.id
_entity.type
_entity.pdbx_description
1 polymer ?
#
loop_
_entity_poly.entity_id
_entity_poly.type
_entity_poly.pdbx_seq_one_letter_code
_entity_poly.pdbx_strand_id
1 'polypeptide(L)'
;MPVSDQAFVTLATNDMYCQGALVLGQSLRNQRATRKLVVLITLQVSSLLRVILSRVFDEVIEVNLIDSADYIHLAFLKRPELGVTLTKLHCWTLTHYTKCVFLDADTLVLSNIDDLFDRGEFSAAPDPGWPDCFNSGVFVFQPSLETHSLLLQHATDHGSFDGADQGLLNSFFSSWSTADIHKHLPFIYNLSSNTAYTYSPAFKQFGSSAKVVHFLGSTKPWNYTYNPQTGSVSKEGSSLVPEQQMTFLNLWWTIYHQSILPLYGSVHDEDESTFPGHTACSHGVGVPCANSAHSAEGQCAHSVPGAREPCAHSATGSSQSWNAEDPLEPTVVVDETPPSPGAGRLEDVNLAISVSEISIEEKVMELSPEEERRQWEEGRIDYMGKDAFARIQEKLDRFLQ
;
A
#
# COMPACT_ATOMS: atom_id res chain seq x y z
N MET A 1 23.44 17.55 -10.29
CA MET A 1 23.33 16.46 -11.29
C MET A 1 22.09 15.66 -10.94
N PRO A 2 21.28 15.18 -11.90
CA PRO A 2 20.26 14.18 -11.60
C PRO A 2 20.94 12.91 -11.08
N VAL A 3 20.30 12.21 -10.15
CA VAL A 3 20.82 10.94 -9.61
C VAL A 3 20.16 9.81 -10.39
N SER A 4 20.96 9.06 -11.15
CA SER A 4 20.47 8.04 -12.09
C SER A 4 20.32 6.65 -11.48
N ASP A 5 20.98 6.38 -10.36
CA ASP A 5 20.97 5.11 -9.63
C ASP A 5 19.96 5.11 -8.45
N GLN A 6 19.09 6.12 -8.35
CA GLN A 6 18.05 6.22 -7.33
C GLN A 6 16.68 6.57 -7.95
N ALA A 7 15.62 5.92 -7.48
CA ALA A 7 14.26 6.08 -8.01
C ALA A 7 13.17 6.23 -6.96
N PHE A 8 12.13 7.01 -7.30
CA PHE A 8 10.80 6.86 -6.74
C PHE A 8 10.06 5.77 -7.52
N VAL A 9 9.40 4.84 -6.82
CA VAL A 9 8.70 3.68 -7.40
C VAL A 9 7.23 3.69 -6.97
N THR A 10 6.31 3.40 -7.88
CA THR A 10 4.88 3.19 -7.61
C THR A 10 4.35 1.99 -8.38
N LEU A 11 3.18 1.47 -8.00
CA LEU A 11 2.47 0.38 -8.68
C LEU A 11 1.09 0.83 -9.18
N ALA A 12 0.71 0.45 -10.40
CA ALA A 12 -0.65 0.58 -10.91
C ALA A 12 -1.14 -0.75 -11.53
N THR A 13 -2.10 -1.41 -10.87
CA THR A 13 -2.60 -2.75 -11.26
C THR A 13 -3.78 -2.73 -12.25
N ASN A 14 -4.22 -1.55 -12.67
CA ASN A 14 -5.28 -1.31 -13.66
C ASN A 14 -5.38 0.19 -13.97
N ASP A 15 -6.15 0.54 -15.00
CA ASP A 15 -6.33 1.92 -15.50
C ASP A 15 -6.87 2.92 -14.46
N MET A 16 -7.60 2.49 -13.41
CA MET A 16 -8.04 3.39 -12.35
C MET A 16 -6.88 3.81 -11.44
N TYR A 17 -6.05 2.85 -11.00
CA TYR A 17 -4.83 3.15 -10.24
C TYR A 17 -3.78 3.89 -11.09
N CYS A 18 -3.83 3.79 -12.42
CA CYS A 18 -3.00 4.60 -13.30
C CYS A 18 -3.31 6.11 -13.18
N GLN A 19 -4.56 6.51 -12.93
CA GLN A 19 -4.91 7.92 -12.68
C GLN A 19 -4.21 8.43 -11.42
N GLY A 20 -4.19 7.61 -10.36
CA GLY A 20 -3.41 7.85 -9.15
C GLY A 20 -1.92 8.00 -9.42
N ALA A 21 -1.31 6.99 -10.04
CA ALA A 21 0.12 6.98 -10.36
C ALA A 21 0.53 8.18 -11.24
N LEU A 22 -0.30 8.59 -12.21
CA LEU A 22 -0.06 9.77 -13.03
C LEU A 22 -0.03 11.07 -12.20
N VAL A 23 -0.99 11.27 -11.30
CA VAL A 23 -1.01 12.44 -10.40
C VAL A 23 0.15 12.41 -9.41
N LEU A 24 0.50 11.25 -8.86
CA LEU A 24 1.67 11.04 -8.01
C LEU A 24 2.96 11.41 -8.74
N GLY A 25 3.21 10.83 -9.92
CA GLY A 25 4.39 11.10 -10.74
C GLY A 25 4.49 12.58 -11.14
N GLN A 26 3.39 13.19 -11.55
CA GLN A 26 3.35 14.62 -11.84
C GLN A 26 3.57 15.49 -10.60
N SER A 27 3.09 15.09 -9.42
CA SER A 27 3.36 15.81 -8.17
C SER A 27 4.85 15.79 -7.82
N LEU A 28 5.54 14.66 -8.03
CA LEU A 28 7.00 14.56 -7.90
C LEU A 28 7.74 15.45 -8.93
N ARG A 29 7.33 15.46 -10.20
CA ARG A 29 7.88 16.38 -11.22
C ARG A 29 7.67 17.85 -10.84
N ASN A 30 6.48 18.22 -10.35
CA ASN A 30 6.14 19.58 -9.90
C ASN A 30 7.02 20.02 -8.73
N GLN A 31 7.30 19.12 -7.77
CA GLN A 31 8.21 19.34 -6.64
C GLN A 31 9.70 19.14 -7.00
N ARG A 32 10.02 19.07 -8.30
CA ARG A 32 11.39 19.01 -8.85
C ARG A 32 12.22 17.85 -8.29
N ALA A 33 11.60 16.69 -8.10
CA ALA A 33 12.28 15.45 -7.75
C ALA A 33 13.51 15.23 -8.65
N THR A 34 14.67 14.98 -8.04
CA THR A 34 15.97 14.88 -8.75
C THR A 34 16.36 13.45 -9.12
N ARG A 35 15.48 12.49 -8.81
CA ARG A 35 15.60 11.05 -9.00
C ARG A 35 14.71 10.56 -10.13
N LYS A 36 14.96 9.33 -10.58
CA LYS A 36 14.13 8.65 -11.58
C LYS A 36 12.72 8.38 -11.05
N LEU A 37 11.72 8.42 -11.93
CA LEU A 37 10.36 7.98 -11.64
C LEU A 37 10.08 6.65 -12.35
N VAL A 38 9.76 5.60 -11.59
CA VAL A 38 9.46 4.26 -12.09
C VAL A 38 8.02 3.90 -11.72
N VAL A 39 7.27 3.34 -12.68
CA VAL A 39 5.96 2.73 -12.41
C VAL A 39 5.96 1.25 -12.80
N LEU A 40 5.65 0.39 -11.84
CA LEU A 40 5.30 -1.00 -12.08
C LEU A 40 3.84 -1.05 -12.56
N ILE A 41 3.56 -1.85 -13.59
CA ILE A 41 2.22 -2.10 -14.11
C ILE A 41 1.95 -3.58 -14.29
N THR A 42 0.67 -3.97 -14.29
CA THR A 42 0.26 -5.34 -14.66
C THR A 42 -0.21 -5.41 -16.11
N LEU A 43 -0.36 -6.64 -16.62
CA LEU A 43 -0.99 -6.94 -17.91
C LEU A 43 -2.39 -6.31 -18.09
N GLN A 44 -3.10 -5.97 -17.00
CA GLN A 44 -4.44 -5.37 -17.06
C GLN A 44 -4.45 -3.87 -17.40
N VAL A 45 -3.30 -3.19 -17.39
CA VAL A 45 -3.20 -1.78 -17.79
C VAL A 45 -3.24 -1.67 -19.32
N SER A 46 -4.12 -0.82 -19.86
CA SER A 46 -4.34 -0.67 -21.30
C SER A 46 -3.17 -0.03 -22.06
N SER A 47 -3.12 -0.25 -23.38
CA SER A 47 -2.11 0.34 -24.27
C SER A 47 -2.09 1.87 -24.22
N LEU A 48 -3.26 2.52 -24.17
CA LEU A 48 -3.40 3.97 -24.03
C LEU A 48 -2.77 4.45 -22.70
N LEU A 49 -3.10 3.81 -21.59
CA LEU A 49 -2.56 4.19 -20.28
C LEU A 49 -1.04 3.97 -20.19
N ARG A 50 -0.50 2.94 -20.84
CA ARG A 50 0.96 2.71 -20.95
C ARG A 50 1.68 3.87 -21.66
N VAL A 51 1.11 4.39 -22.75
CA VAL A 51 1.64 5.55 -23.48
C VAL A 51 1.53 6.85 -22.66
N ILE A 52 0.46 7.00 -21.89
CA ILE A 52 0.30 8.18 -21.02
C ILE A 52 1.26 8.11 -19.80
N LEU A 53 1.47 6.92 -19.23
CA LEU A 53 2.45 6.70 -18.17
C LEU A 53 3.88 7.01 -18.62
N SER A 54 4.30 6.60 -19.82
CA SER A 54 5.65 6.88 -20.34
C SER A 54 5.90 8.35 -20.70
N ARG A 55 4.87 9.21 -20.71
CA ARG A 55 4.99 10.67 -20.79
C ARG A 55 5.24 11.33 -19.43
N VAL A 56 5.02 10.64 -18.31
CA VAL A 56 5.21 11.15 -16.93
C VAL A 56 6.38 10.47 -16.23
N PHE A 57 6.48 9.14 -16.34
CA PHE A 57 7.51 8.29 -15.73
C PHE A 57 8.73 8.14 -16.64
N ASP A 58 9.90 7.92 -16.04
CA ASP A 58 11.14 7.64 -16.78
C ASP A 58 11.26 6.17 -17.19
N GLU A 59 10.64 5.26 -16.44
CA GLU A 59 10.50 3.83 -16.76
C GLU A 59 9.06 3.35 -16.44
N VAL A 60 8.49 2.57 -17.37
CA VAL A 60 7.21 1.86 -17.21
C VAL A 60 7.50 0.38 -17.36
N ILE A 61 7.40 -0.38 -16.28
CA ILE A 61 7.86 -1.77 -16.18
C ILE A 61 6.66 -2.69 -16.00
N GLU A 62 6.45 -3.62 -16.93
CA GLU A 62 5.44 -4.66 -16.76
C GLU A 62 5.92 -5.75 -15.80
N VAL A 63 5.13 -6.00 -14.75
CA VAL A 63 5.25 -7.14 -13.86
C VAL A 63 4.22 -8.18 -14.29
N ASN A 64 4.73 -9.28 -14.88
CA ASN A 64 3.92 -10.41 -15.32
C ASN A 64 4.12 -11.60 -14.37
N LEU A 65 3.27 -11.66 -13.34
CA LEU A 65 3.23 -12.75 -12.34
C LEU A 65 2.89 -14.14 -12.92
N ILE A 66 2.59 -14.27 -14.22
CA ILE A 66 2.21 -15.53 -14.87
C ILE A 66 3.40 -16.16 -15.62
N ASP A 67 4.25 -15.34 -16.26
CA ASP A 67 5.46 -15.81 -16.95
C ASP A 67 6.74 -15.74 -16.09
N SER A 68 6.71 -15.02 -14.96
CA SER A 68 7.69 -15.18 -13.89
C SER A 68 7.66 -16.60 -13.30
N ALA A 69 8.80 -17.12 -12.84
CA ALA A 69 8.86 -18.37 -12.07
C ALA A 69 7.93 -18.35 -10.82
N ASP A 70 7.58 -17.14 -10.36
CA ASP A 70 6.67 -16.89 -9.26
C ASP A 70 5.23 -17.35 -9.53
N TYR A 71 4.81 -17.64 -10.77
CA TYR A 71 3.49 -18.23 -11.02
C TYR A 71 3.37 -19.66 -10.47
N ILE A 72 4.47 -20.43 -10.57
CA ILE A 72 4.55 -21.77 -9.97
C ILE A 72 4.48 -21.64 -8.45
N HIS A 73 5.06 -20.58 -7.88
CA HIS A 73 4.96 -20.24 -6.46
C HIS A 73 3.54 -19.82 -6.06
N LEU A 74 2.85 -18.98 -6.85
CA LEU A 74 1.46 -18.55 -6.64
C LEU A 74 0.45 -19.70 -6.69
N ALA A 75 0.63 -20.62 -7.63
CA ALA A 75 -0.16 -21.85 -7.71
C ALA A 75 0.11 -22.77 -6.49
N PHE A 76 1.34 -22.78 -5.96
CA PHE A 76 1.69 -23.48 -4.71
C PHE A 76 1.10 -22.82 -3.46
N LEU A 77 1.15 -21.49 -3.40
CA LEU A 77 0.70 -20.65 -2.29
C LEU A 77 -0.78 -20.87 -1.94
N LYS A 78 -1.64 -21.12 -2.95
CA LYS A 78 -3.11 -21.18 -2.82
C LYS A 78 -3.75 -19.91 -2.23
N ARG A 79 -3.02 -18.78 -2.27
CA ARG A 79 -3.40 -17.48 -1.71
C ARG A 79 -3.62 -16.43 -2.82
N PRO A 80 -4.72 -16.50 -3.58
CA PRO A 80 -4.99 -15.54 -4.67
C PRO A 80 -5.17 -14.09 -4.19
N GLU A 81 -5.49 -13.89 -2.90
CA GLU A 81 -5.61 -12.56 -2.28
C GLU A 81 -4.29 -11.77 -2.31
N LEU A 82 -3.14 -12.45 -2.27
CA LEU A 82 -1.83 -11.82 -2.27
C LEU A 82 -1.35 -11.36 -3.66
N GLY A 83 -2.15 -11.50 -4.73
CA GLY A 83 -1.73 -11.15 -6.10
C GLY A 83 -1.23 -9.71 -6.25
N VAL A 84 -1.89 -8.74 -5.61
CA VAL A 84 -1.43 -7.33 -5.59
C VAL A 84 -0.16 -7.20 -4.77
N THR A 85 -0.10 -7.84 -3.59
CA THR A 85 1.09 -7.87 -2.71
C THR A 85 2.33 -8.34 -3.46
N LEU A 86 2.29 -9.49 -4.14
CA LEU A 86 3.46 -10.02 -4.85
C LEU A 86 3.84 -9.16 -6.08
N THR A 87 2.89 -8.46 -6.68
CA THR A 87 3.17 -7.44 -7.70
C THR A 87 3.92 -6.25 -7.11
N LYS A 88 3.59 -5.83 -5.87
CA LYS A 88 4.29 -4.75 -5.16
C LYS A 88 5.71 -5.17 -4.73
N LEU A 89 5.90 -6.42 -4.29
CA LEU A 89 7.22 -6.95 -3.93
C LEU A 89 8.24 -6.90 -5.07
N HIS A 90 7.80 -6.97 -6.33
CA HIS A 90 8.68 -6.87 -7.49
C HIS A 90 9.49 -5.55 -7.54
N CYS A 91 9.16 -4.52 -6.76
CA CYS A 91 10.01 -3.34 -6.62
C CYS A 91 11.44 -3.67 -6.11
N TRP A 92 11.62 -4.73 -5.31
CA TRP A 92 12.95 -5.22 -4.91
C TRP A 92 13.76 -5.84 -6.07
N THR A 93 13.14 -6.20 -7.20
CA THR A 93 13.87 -6.74 -8.37
C THR A 93 14.59 -5.68 -9.20
N LEU A 94 14.37 -4.39 -8.91
CA LEU A 94 14.89 -3.24 -9.67
C LEU A 94 16.39 -2.97 -9.38
N THR A 95 17.24 -4.00 -9.47
CA THR A 95 18.65 -3.98 -9.02
C THR A 95 19.60 -3.10 -9.84
N HIS A 96 19.10 -2.39 -10.85
CA HIS A 96 19.81 -1.26 -11.47
C HIS A 96 19.77 0.02 -10.62
N TYR A 97 18.94 0.06 -9.58
CA TYR A 97 18.86 1.13 -8.59
C TYR A 97 19.51 0.72 -7.25
N THR A 98 20.33 1.60 -6.65
CA THR A 98 21.02 1.36 -5.38
C THR A 98 20.14 1.58 -4.15
N LYS A 99 19.11 2.43 -4.30
CA LYS A 99 18.10 2.75 -3.28
C LYS A 99 16.85 3.31 -3.95
N CYS A 100 15.70 2.91 -3.45
CA CYS A 100 14.41 3.36 -3.94
C CYS A 100 13.52 3.86 -2.79
N VAL A 101 12.61 4.77 -3.12
CA VAL A 101 11.48 5.16 -2.26
C VAL A 101 10.21 4.67 -2.94
N PHE A 102 9.51 3.74 -2.31
CA PHE A 102 8.19 3.31 -2.76
C PHE A 102 7.13 4.32 -2.29
N LEU A 103 6.16 4.63 -3.15
CA LEU A 103 4.93 5.32 -2.82
C LEU A 103 3.75 4.60 -3.50
N ASP A 104 2.66 4.32 -2.77
CA ASP A 104 1.43 3.80 -3.38
C ASP A 104 0.75 4.86 -4.25
N ALA A 105 0.05 4.42 -5.30
CA ALA A 105 -0.54 5.29 -6.33
C ALA A 105 -1.67 6.21 -5.83
N ASP A 106 -2.18 6.01 -4.63
CA ASP A 106 -3.12 6.88 -3.92
C ASP A 106 -2.43 7.79 -2.88
N THR A 107 -1.13 8.06 -3.09
CA THR A 107 -0.40 9.14 -2.41
C THR A 107 -0.27 10.40 -3.28
N LEU A 108 0.04 11.54 -2.65
CA LEU A 108 0.21 12.85 -3.29
C LEU A 108 1.34 13.62 -2.62
N VAL A 109 2.31 14.10 -3.40
CA VAL A 109 3.51 14.78 -2.90
C VAL A 109 3.31 16.31 -2.92
N LEU A 110 3.38 16.93 -1.74
CA LEU A 110 3.10 18.36 -1.51
C LEU A 110 4.36 19.24 -1.49
N SER A 111 5.54 18.65 -1.28
CA SER A 111 6.83 19.34 -1.26
C SER A 111 7.94 18.36 -1.67
N ASN A 112 9.16 18.86 -1.92
CA ASN A 112 10.26 17.97 -2.28
C ASN A 112 10.63 17.01 -1.11
N ILE A 113 10.71 15.72 -1.44
CA ILE A 113 11.02 14.59 -0.54
C ILE A 113 12.31 13.86 -0.94
N ASP A 114 13.22 14.54 -1.64
CA ASP A 114 14.51 13.97 -2.04
C ASP A 114 15.41 13.61 -0.83
N ASP A 115 15.10 14.13 0.36
CA ASP A 115 15.73 13.82 1.65
C ASP A 115 15.36 12.43 2.22
N LEU A 116 14.37 11.73 1.64
CA LEU A 116 14.09 10.33 1.99
C LEU A 116 15.23 9.37 1.59
N PHE A 117 16.01 9.69 0.56
CA PHE A 117 17.11 8.84 0.10
C PHE A 117 18.34 8.88 1.01
N ASP A 118 18.36 9.73 2.04
CA ASP A 118 19.38 9.69 3.09
C ASP A 118 19.12 8.54 4.09
N ARG A 119 17.92 7.94 4.09
CA ARG A 119 17.50 6.84 4.97
C ARG A 119 17.98 5.47 4.47
N GLY A 120 18.03 4.46 5.34
CA GLY A 120 18.40 3.07 5.00
C GLY A 120 17.20 2.12 4.90
N GLU A 121 17.41 0.90 4.42
CA GLU A 121 16.37 -0.14 4.47
C GLU A 121 16.18 -0.66 5.92
N PHE A 122 14.97 -0.93 6.40
CA PHE A 122 13.66 -0.55 5.87
C PHE A 122 13.17 0.67 6.66
N SER A 123 12.93 1.81 5.99
CA SER A 123 12.44 3.03 6.67
C SER A 123 11.03 3.38 6.22
N ALA A 124 10.08 3.46 7.14
CA ALA A 124 8.68 3.78 6.87
C ALA A 124 8.09 4.66 8.00
N ALA A 125 6.89 5.20 7.77
CA ALA A 125 6.16 5.98 8.78
C ALA A 125 5.25 5.08 9.62
N PRO A 126 4.96 5.43 10.90
CA PRO A 126 4.01 4.69 11.72
C PRO A 126 2.61 4.64 11.09
N ASP A 127 1.92 3.52 11.26
CA ASP A 127 0.51 3.40 10.91
C ASP A 127 -0.38 4.07 11.97
N PRO A 128 -1.38 4.88 11.59
CA PRO A 128 -2.23 5.59 12.55
C PRO A 128 -3.23 4.70 13.29
N GLY A 129 -3.48 3.47 12.84
CA GLY A 129 -4.33 2.49 13.52
C GLY A 129 -3.59 1.67 14.56
N TRP A 130 -2.37 1.21 14.25
CA TRP A 130 -1.51 0.47 15.18
C TRP A 130 -0.05 0.96 15.05
N PRO A 131 0.43 1.87 15.92
CA PRO A 131 1.66 2.63 15.69
C PRO A 131 2.97 1.83 15.85
N ASP A 132 2.93 0.62 16.42
CA ASP A 132 4.06 -0.31 16.41
C ASP A 132 4.19 -1.05 15.07
N CYS A 133 3.21 -0.90 14.17
CA CYS A 133 3.32 -1.23 12.76
C CYS A 133 3.63 0.05 11.97
N PHE A 134 4.38 -0.09 10.87
CA PHE A 134 4.50 0.95 9.87
C PHE A 134 3.40 0.84 8.81
N ASN A 135 3.09 1.97 8.18
CA ASN A 135 2.22 2.01 7.02
C ASN A 135 3.03 1.80 5.73
N SER A 136 2.66 0.82 4.90
CA SER A 136 3.40 0.45 3.68
C SER A 136 3.12 1.35 2.47
N GLY A 137 2.36 2.43 2.65
CA GLY A 137 2.07 3.44 1.62
C GLY A 137 3.28 4.26 1.18
N VAL A 138 4.27 4.46 2.07
CA VAL A 138 5.53 5.15 1.76
C VAL A 138 6.67 4.52 2.55
N PHE A 139 7.68 3.98 1.86
CA PHE A 139 8.86 3.38 2.48
C PHE A 139 10.14 3.51 1.64
N VAL A 140 11.30 3.45 2.31
CA VAL A 140 12.64 3.49 1.71
C VAL A 140 13.27 2.10 1.81
N PHE A 141 13.72 1.58 0.67
CA PHE A 141 14.23 0.21 0.52
C PHE A 141 15.43 0.16 -0.43
N GLN A 142 16.09 -0.99 -0.51
CA GLN A 142 17.24 -1.24 -1.38
C GLN A 142 16.94 -2.45 -2.27
N PRO A 143 16.80 -2.26 -3.60
CA PRO A 143 16.56 -3.36 -4.52
C PRO A 143 17.61 -4.47 -4.39
N SER A 144 17.13 -5.69 -4.20
CA SER A 144 17.92 -6.90 -3.94
C SER A 144 17.09 -8.13 -4.29
N LEU A 145 17.62 -8.98 -5.16
CA LEU A 145 16.99 -10.28 -5.48
C LEU A 145 16.98 -11.22 -4.27
N GLU A 146 17.95 -11.09 -3.36
CA GLU A 146 17.97 -11.85 -2.10
C GLU A 146 16.82 -11.42 -1.18
N THR A 147 16.64 -10.11 -0.97
CA THR A 147 15.51 -9.59 -0.19
C THR A 147 14.17 -9.94 -0.84
N HIS A 148 14.07 -9.90 -2.18
CA HIS A 148 12.88 -10.35 -2.90
C HIS A 148 12.56 -11.83 -2.65
N SER A 149 13.54 -12.74 -2.82
CA SER A 149 13.33 -14.17 -2.56
C SER A 149 12.99 -14.47 -1.11
N LEU A 150 13.59 -13.76 -0.14
CA LEU A 150 13.26 -13.89 1.27
C LEU A 150 11.85 -13.39 1.60
N LEU A 151 11.39 -12.30 0.98
CA LEU A 151 10.01 -11.79 1.10
C LEU A 151 8.99 -12.77 0.49
N LEU A 152 9.29 -13.37 -0.67
CA LEU A 152 8.44 -14.40 -1.28
C LEU A 152 8.37 -15.69 -0.44
N GLN A 153 9.50 -16.11 0.14
CA GLN A 153 9.51 -17.25 1.06
C GLN A 153 8.70 -16.92 2.32
N HIS A 154 8.86 -15.74 2.91
CA HIS A 154 8.10 -15.32 4.10
C HIS A 154 6.59 -15.24 3.83
N ALA A 155 6.19 -14.82 2.63
CA ALA A 155 4.79 -14.87 2.17
C ALA A 155 4.25 -16.30 2.00
N THR A 156 5.14 -17.28 1.79
CA THR A 156 4.80 -18.70 1.68
C THR A 156 4.67 -19.34 3.05
N ASP A 157 5.68 -19.17 3.90
CA ASP A 157 5.77 -19.80 5.22
C ASP A 157 4.78 -19.18 6.22
N HIS A 158 4.51 -17.86 6.12
CA HIS A 158 3.66 -17.13 7.05
C HIS A 158 2.45 -16.46 6.36
N GLY A 159 2.65 -15.83 5.20
CA GLY A 159 1.64 -15.01 4.52
C GLY A 159 1.56 -13.59 5.12
N SER A 160 0.38 -12.97 5.05
CA SER A 160 0.10 -11.70 5.74
C SER A 160 -1.01 -11.84 6.79
N PHE A 161 -0.89 -11.11 7.90
CA PHE A 161 -1.92 -11.05 8.94
C PHE A 161 -3.11 -10.16 8.58
N ASP A 162 -2.97 -9.25 7.60
CA ASP A 162 -4.05 -8.38 7.09
C ASP A 162 -4.54 -8.77 5.68
N GLY A 163 -3.95 -9.80 5.07
CA GLY A 163 -4.23 -10.23 3.70
C GLY A 163 -3.63 -9.34 2.59
N ALA A 164 -2.89 -8.28 2.95
CA ALA A 164 -2.28 -7.30 2.05
C ALA A 164 -0.74 -7.28 2.18
N ASP A 165 -0.09 -6.26 1.61
CA ASP A 165 1.37 -6.09 1.69
C ASP A 165 1.82 -5.49 3.03
N GLN A 166 0.99 -4.68 3.69
CA GLN A 166 1.36 -4.03 4.95
C GLN A 166 1.67 -5.04 6.05
N GLY A 167 0.80 -6.04 6.26
CA GLY A 167 1.03 -7.08 7.26
C GLY A 167 2.20 -8.02 6.92
N LEU A 168 2.41 -8.32 5.64
CA LEU A 168 3.56 -9.11 5.18
C LEU A 168 4.87 -8.38 5.48
N LEU A 169 4.97 -7.11 5.07
CA LEU A 169 6.15 -6.29 5.27
C LEU A 169 6.42 -6.05 6.77
N ASN A 170 5.39 -5.77 7.57
CA ASN A 170 5.55 -5.61 9.03
C ASN A 170 6.00 -6.92 9.70
N SER A 171 5.55 -8.08 9.22
CA SER A 171 6.01 -9.38 9.74
C SER A 171 7.49 -9.64 9.41
N PHE A 172 7.93 -9.29 8.18
CA PHE A 172 9.30 -9.46 7.73
C PHE A 172 10.27 -8.45 8.38
N PHE A 173 9.96 -7.15 8.32
CA PHE A 173 10.75 -6.06 8.91
C PHE A 173 10.34 -5.77 10.37
N SER A 174 10.02 -6.82 11.14
CA SER A 174 9.40 -6.77 12.47
C SER A 174 10.21 -6.08 13.58
N SER A 175 11.48 -5.76 13.34
CA SER A 175 12.31 -4.96 14.26
C SER A 175 12.12 -3.44 14.12
N TRP A 176 11.37 -2.97 13.11
CA TRP A 176 11.22 -1.55 12.79
C TRP A 176 10.78 -0.67 13.99
N SER A 177 9.81 -1.11 14.80
CA SER A 177 9.26 -0.34 15.92
C SER A 177 10.23 -0.16 17.10
N THR A 178 11.27 -0.99 17.20
CA THR A 178 12.11 -1.09 18.40
C THR A 178 13.61 -0.90 18.16
N ALA A 179 14.11 -1.10 16.94
CA ALA A 179 15.55 -1.16 16.68
C ALA A 179 16.23 0.20 16.40
N ASP A 180 15.63 1.06 15.57
CA ASP A 180 16.32 2.26 15.06
C ASP A 180 15.35 3.41 14.73
N ILE A 181 15.43 4.50 15.50
CA ILE A 181 14.63 5.71 15.29
C ILE A 181 14.93 6.40 13.94
N HIS A 182 16.10 6.17 13.33
CA HIS A 182 16.39 6.68 11.99
C HIS A 182 15.60 5.96 10.90
N LYS A 183 14.99 4.80 11.19
CA LYS A 183 14.05 4.10 10.30
C LYS A 183 12.59 4.54 10.45
N HIS A 184 12.30 5.35 11.47
CA HIS A 184 11.00 6.02 11.60
C HIS A 184 11.00 7.27 10.71
N LEU A 185 10.21 7.23 9.64
CA LEU A 185 9.91 8.42 8.86
C LEU A 185 8.89 9.27 9.65
N PRO A 186 9.09 10.59 9.78
CA PRO A 186 8.09 11.46 10.38
C PRO A 186 6.74 11.32 9.67
N PHE A 187 5.64 11.28 10.42
CA PHE A 187 4.28 11.01 9.91
C PHE A 187 3.85 11.92 8.72
N ILE A 188 4.42 13.12 8.63
CA ILE A 188 4.25 14.05 7.48
C ILE A 188 4.74 13.51 6.13
N TYR A 189 5.51 12.42 6.08
CA TYR A 189 5.91 11.72 4.85
C TYR A 189 4.95 10.60 4.44
N ASN A 190 3.89 10.33 5.21
CA ASN A 190 2.81 9.38 4.87
C ASN A 190 1.52 9.78 5.61
N LEU A 191 1.09 11.04 5.46
CA LEU A 191 0.00 11.60 6.25
C LEU A 191 -1.35 11.10 5.73
N SER A 192 -2.05 10.29 6.53
CA SER A 192 -3.42 9.88 6.24
C SER A 192 -4.33 11.10 5.99
N SER A 193 -5.00 11.15 4.83
CA SER A 193 -5.93 12.23 4.50
C SER A 193 -7.24 12.17 5.30
N ASN A 194 -7.50 11.04 5.95
CA ASN A 194 -8.79 10.68 6.52
C ASN A 194 -8.83 10.99 8.02
N THR A 195 -9.81 11.78 8.47
CA THR A 195 -9.89 12.21 9.87
C THR A 195 -10.26 11.11 10.86
N ALA A 196 -10.79 9.97 10.41
CA ALA A 196 -10.97 8.81 11.28
C ALA A 196 -9.63 8.29 11.82
N TYR A 197 -8.55 8.47 11.05
CA TYR A 197 -7.18 8.07 11.38
C TYR A 197 -6.29 9.25 11.80
N THR A 198 -6.86 10.44 12.00
CA THR A 198 -6.08 11.67 12.21
C THR A 198 -6.64 12.50 13.37
N TYR A 199 -5.85 12.59 14.44
CA TYR A 199 -6.18 13.41 15.62
C TYR A 199 -6.26 14.90 15.25
N SER A 200 -7.49 15.42 15.07
CA SER A 200 -7.74 16.75 14.50
C SER A 200 -6.98 17.92 15.17
N PRO A 201 -6.82 17.99 16.50
CA PRO A 201 -5.96 19.00 17.13
C PRO A 201 -4.50 18.93 16.69
N ALA A 202 -3.92 17.73 16.60
CA ALA A 202 -2.56 17.55 16.09
C ALA A 202 -2.46 17.89 14.60
N PHE A 203 -3.47 17.59 13.77
CA PHE A 203 -3.49 18.06 12.39
C PHE A 203 -3.52 19.59 12.29
N LYS A 204 -4.31 20.27 13.14
CA LYS A 204 -4.31 21.75 13.16
C LYS A 204 -2.96 22.35 13.59
N GLN A 205 -2.20 21.62 14.40
CA GLN A 205 -0.88 22.04 14.88
C GLN A 205 0.27 21.71 13.91
N PHE A 206 0.20 20.56 13.21
CA PHE A 206 1.32 20.00 12.44
C PHE A 206 1.00 19.70 10.96
N GLY A 207 -0.27 19.58 10.57
CA GLY A 207 -0.68 19.17 9.22
C GLY A 207 -0.29 20.16 8.11
N SER A 208 0.04 21.41 8.46
CA SER A 208 0.62 22.40 7.54
C SER A 208 2.05 22.09 7.09
N SER A 209 2.76 21.16 7.77
CA SER A 209 4.08 20.66 7.35
C SER A 209 4.03 19.31 6.63
N ALA A 210 2.84 18.87 6.20
CA ALA A 210 2.65 17.67 5.39
C ALA A 210 3.52 17.70 4.12
N LYS A 211 4.35 16.67 3.92
CA LYS A 211 5.15 16.48 2.72
C LYS A 211 4.49 15.53 1.71
N VAL A 212 3.84 14.47 2.21
CA VAL A 212 3.08 13.49 1.41
C VAL A 212 1.76 13.21 2.11
N VAL A 213 0.68 13.16 1.34
CA VAL A 213 -0.66 12.75 1.78
C VAL A 213 -1.00 11.39 1.20
N HIS A 214 -1.64 10.52 1.97
CA HIS A 214 -2.06 9.18 1.57
C HIS A 214 -3.58 9.05 1.74
N PHE A 215 -4.29 8.74 0.66
CA PHE A 215 -5.76 8.69 0.61
C PHE A 215 -6.31 7.34 1.10
N LEU A 216 -6.03 7.02 2.37
CA LEU A 216 -6.48 5.81 3.06
C LEU A 216 -8.02 5.70 3.15
N GLY A 217 -8.51 4.47 2.93
CA GLY A 217 -9.93 4.12 2.81
C GLY A 217 -10.27 3.53 1.45
N SER A 218 -11.53 3.11 1.26
CA SER A 218 -12.03 2.51 0.02
C SER A 218 -12.32 3.53 -1.08
N THR A 219 -12.74 4.75 -0.71
CA THR A 219 -13.02 5.85 -1.66
C THR A 219 -11.73 6.60 -1.98
N LYS A 220 -11.12 6.31 -3.13
CA LYS A 220 -9.90 6.97 -3.62
C LYS A 220 -10.22 8.30 -4.32
N PRO A 221 -9.24 9.20 -4.57
CA PRO A 221 -9.50 10.51 -5.18
C PRO A 221 -10.28 10.46 -6.50
N TRP A 222 -9.96 9.48 -7.35
CA TRP A 222 -10.63 9.23 -8.64
C TRP A 222 -12.06 8.66 -8.53
N ASN A 223 -12.55 8.36 -7.33
CA ASN A 223 -13.96 7.99 -7.10
C ASN A 223 -14.87 9.19 -6.81
N TYR A 224 -14.30 10.39 -6.62
CA TYR A 224 -15.06 11.62 -6.35
C TYR A 224 -15.43 12.37 -7.64
N THR A 225 -16.66 12.88 -7.73
CA THR A 225 -17.04 13.82 -8.80
C THR A 225 -16.36 15.17 -8.56
N TYR A 226 -15.64 15.70 -9.55
CA TYR A 226 -15.04 17.04 -9.52
C TYR A 226 -15.73 18.00 -10.48
N ASN A 227 -15.87 19.26 -10.08
CA ASN A 227 -16.44 20.34 -10.88
C ASN A 227 -15.31 21.30 -11.34
N PRO A 228 -14.92 21.27 -12.63
CA PRO A 228 -13.85 22.14 -13.15
C PRO A 228 -14.17 23.63 -13.16
N GLN A 229 -15.45 24.02 -13.16
CA GLN A 229 -15.89 25.41 -13.15
C GLN A 229 -15.80 26.05 -11.76
N THR A 230 -15.99 25.27 -10.68
CA THR A 230 -15.84 25.74 -9.29
C THR A 230 -14.49 25.38 -8.67
N GLY A 231 -13.70 24.51 -9.31
CA GLY A 231 -12.40 24.06 -8.80
C GLY A 231 -12.50 23.14 -7.59
N SER A 232 -13.59 22.38 -7.46
CA SER A 232 -13.92 21.65 -6.23
C SER A 232 -14.57 20.29 -6.47
N VAL A 233 -14.26 19.32 -5.61
CA VAL A 233 -15.03 18.07 -5.48
C VAL A 233 -16.47 18.35 -5.00
N SER A 234 -17.43 17.67 -5.63
CA SER A 234 -18.86 17.72 -5.31
C SER A 234 -19.20 16.92 -4.06
N LYS A 235 -20.07 17.47 -3.21
CA LYS A 235 -20.53 16.83 -1.95
C LYS A 235 -21.82 16.04 -2.14
N GLU A 236 -21.82 15.04 -3.01
CA GLU A 236 -22.98 14.14 -3.17
C GLU A 236 -22.82 12.91 -2.28
N GLY A 237 -23.78 12.70 -1.36
CA GLY A 237 -23.87 11.47 -0.55
C GLY A 237 -23.48 11.59 0.94
N SER A 238 -24.37 12.18 1.74
CA SER A 238 -24.55 12.04 3.22
C SER A 238 -23.39 12.38 4.17
N SER A 239 -22.16 11.93 3.89
CA SER A 239 -21.00 12.11 4.75
C SER A 239 -20.38 13.51 4.59
N LEU A 240 -20.15 14.19 5.72
CA LEU A 240 -19.44 15.46 5.76
C LEU A 240 -17.93 15.22 5.59
N VAL A 241 -17.47 15.12 4.35
CA VAL A 241 -16.03 15.05 4.04
C VAL A 241 -15.33 16.26 4.68
N PRO A 242 -14.33 16.05 5.56
CA PRO A 242 -13.66 17.12 6.28
C PRO A 242 -13.04 18.15 5.35
N GLU A 243 -13.06 19.42 5.75
CA GLU A 243 -12.49 20.54 4.98
C GLU A 243 -11.01 20.32 4.61
N GLN A 244 -10.26 19.68 5.51
CA GLN A 244 -8.85 19.32 5.32
C GLN A 244 -8.69 18.25 4.23
N GLN A 245 -9.52 17.19 4.25
CA GLN A 245 -9.54 16.15 3.23
C GLN A 245 -9.99 16.72 1.87
N MET A 246 -10.99 17.60 1.86
CA MET A 246 -11.43 18.33 0.67
C MET A 246 -10.31 19.18 0.07
N THR A 247 -9.44 19.79 0.87
CA THR A 247 -8.29 20.58 0.38
C THR A 247 -7.31 19.69 -0.39
N PHE A 248 -6.98 18.51 0.14
CA PHE A 248 -6.08 17.57 -0.56
C PHE A 248 -6.75 16.93 -1.80
N LEU A 249 -8.04 16.60 -1.73
CA LEU A 249 -8.79 16.09 -2.89
C LEU A 249 -8.88 17.13 -4.02
N ASN A 250 -9.15 18.40 -3.71
CA ASN A 250 -9.16 19.47 -4.70
C ASN A 250 -7.78 19.67 -5.34
N LEU A 251 -6.68 19.52 -4.58
CA LEU A 251 -5.32 19.59 -5.13
C LEU A 251 -5.00 18.41 -6.05
N TRP A 252 -5.39 17.18 -5.67
CA TRP A 252 -5.26 16.00 -6.52
C TRP A 252 -5.98 16.20 -7.87
N TRP A 253 -7.24 16.64 -7.82
CA TRP A 253 -8.04 16.92 -9.02
C TRP A 253 -7.54 18.12 -9.83
N THR A 254 -6.93 19.11 -9.18
CA THR A 254 -6.27 20.23 -9.87
C THR A 254 -5.11 19.74 -10.72
N ILE A 255 -4.24 18.88 -10.19
CA ILE A 255 -3.13 18.27 -10.94
C ILE A 255 -3.67 17.36 -12.05
N TYR A 256 -4.71 16.56 -11.77
CA TYR A 256 -5.35 15.71 -12.78
C TYR A 256 -5.86 16.53 -13.97
N HIS A 257 -6.66 17.57 -13.74
CA HIS A 257 -7.21 18.40 -14.83
C HIS A 257 -6.18 19.26 -15.55
N GLN A 258 -5.20 19.82 -14.85
CA GLN A 258 -4.23 20.75 -15.46
C GLN A 258 -3.08 20.05 -16.17
N SER A 259 -2.70 18.84 -15.75
CA SER A 259 -1.49 18.17 -16.24
C SER A 259 -1.72 16.78 -16.82
N ILE A 260 -2.71 16.03 -16.34
CA ILE A 260 -2.92 14.62 -16.75
C ILE A 260 -3.97 14.51 -17.86
N LEU A 261 -5.12 15.16 -17.71
CA LEU A 261 -6.20 15.13 -18.70
C LEU A 261 -5.77 15.59 -20.11
N PRO A 262 -4.91 16.61 -20.30
CA PRO A 262 -4.40 16.99 -21.63
C PRO A 262 -3.54 15.90 -22.31
N LEU A 263 -2.96 14.97 -21.55
CA LEU A 263 -2.16 13.87 -22.10
C LEU A 263 -3.03 12.86 -22.86
N TYR A 264 -4.30 12.70 -22.49
CA TYR A 264 -5.24 11.80 -23.19
C TYR A 264 -5.59 12.33 -24.59
N GLY A 265 -5.97 13.61 -24.71
CA GLY A 265 -6.31 14.22 -26.00
C GLY A 265 -5.14 14.15 -26.99
N SER A 266 -3.94 14.50 -26.52
CA SER A 266 -2.72 14.49 -27.31
C SER A 266 -2.15 13.09 -27.63
N VAL A 267 -2.83 11.99 -27.29
CA VAL A 267 -2.56 10.66 -27.91
C VAL A 267 -3.50 10.44 -29.10
N HIS A 268 -4.78 10.81 -28.98
CA HIS A 268 -5.74 10.71 -30.08
C HIS A 268 -5.33 11.59 -31.28
N ASP A 269 -4.79 12.78 -31.04
CA ASP A 269 -4.24 13.65 -32.09
C ASP A 269 -3.04 13.00 -32.82
N GLU A 270 -2.22 12.21 -32.11
CA GLU A 270 -1.09 11.49 -32.71
C GLU A 270 -1.57 10.32 -33.57
N ASP A 271 -2.52 9.51 -33.09
CA ASP A 271 -3.12 8.40 -33.85
C ASP A 271 -3.79 8.88 -35.15
N GLU A 272 -4.58 9.96 -35.13
CA GLU A 272 -5.17 10.51 -36.37
C GLU A 272 -4.12 11.06 -37.34
N SER A 273 -3.01 11.63 -36.83
CA SER A 273 -1.95 12.20 -37.67
C SER A 273 -1.14 11.18 -38.48
N THR A 274 -1.19 9.89 -38.10
CA THR A 274 -0.37 8.84 -38.71
C THR A 274 -0.98 8.18 -39.96
N PHE A 275 -2.12 8.66 -40.45
CA PHE A 275 -2.72 8.23 -41.72
C PHE A 275 -2.42 9.20 -42.89
N PRO A 276 -1.30 9.04 -43.63
CA PRO A 276 -1.12 9.73 -44.90
C PRO A 276 -2.14 9.21 -45.92
N GLY A 277 -3.17 10.01 -46.20
CA GLY A 277 -4.29 9.61 -47.05
C GLY A 277 -3.88 9.20 -48.46
N HIS A 278 -3.90 7.90 -48.73
CA HIS A 278 -3.64 7.34 -50.07
C HIS A 278 -4.71 7.81 -51.06
N THR A 279 -4.40 8.88 -51.80
CA THR A 279 -5.25 9.39 -52.87
C THR A 279 -5.20 8.42 -54.05
N ALA A 280 -6.31 7.75 -54.34
CA ALA A 280 -6.35 6.65 -55.31
C ALA A 280 -6.28 7.17 -56.76
N CYS A 281 -5.08 7.22 -57.35
CA CYS A 281 -4.90 7.44 -58.78
C CYS A 281 -5.02 6.13 -59.57
N SER A 282 -6.22 5.85 -60.09
CA SER A 282 -6.54 4.64 -60.85
C SER A 282 -6.15 4.74 -62.33
N HIS A 283 -4.98 4.20 -62.69
CA HIS A 283 -4.61 3.76 -64.05
C HIS A 283 -4.02 2.34 -63.97
N GLY A 284 -4.18 1.52 -65.02
CA GLY A 284 -3.84 0.10 -64.93
C GLY A 284 -3.53 -0.58 -66.26
N VAL A 285 -3.61 -1.92 -66.25
CA VAL A 285 -3.26 -2.87 -67.33
C VAL A 285 -1.74 -3.03 -67.57
N GLY A 286 -1.21 -4.23 -67.32
CA GLY A 286 0.19 -4.59 -67.64
C GLY A 286 0.73 -5.81 -66.89
N VAL A 287 0.41 -7.02 -67.37
CA VAL A 287 1.02 -8.29 -66.92
C VAL A 287 1.57 -9.00 -68.17
N PRO A 288 2.87 -9.35 -68.21
CA PRO A 288 3.22 -10.78 -68.13
C PRO A 288 4.48 -11.12 -67.32
N CYS A 289 4.58 -12.41 -66.98
CA CYS A 289 5.55 -13.04 -66.09
C CYS A 289 6.99 -13.13 -66.66
N ALA A 290 7.99 -13.26 -65.77
CA ALA A 290 9.12 -14.17 -65.99
C ALA A 290 9.81 -14.62 -64.68
N ASN A 291 10.25 -15.87 -64.71
CA ASN A 291 10.96 -16.66 -63.68
C ASN A 291 12.18 -15.98 -63.03
N SER A 292 12.46 -16.30 -61.76
CA SER A 292 13.45 -17.34 -61.42
C SER A 292 13.53 -17.61 -59.91
N ALA A 293 13.97 -18.81 -59.55
CA ALA A 293 14.30 -19.19 -58.17
C ALA A 293 15.77 -19.63 -58.12
N HIS A 294 16.43 -19.42 -56.98
CA HIS A 294 17.67 -20.13 -56.66
C HIS A 294 17.81 -20.33 -55.15
N SER A 295 18.24 -21.53 -54.78
CA SER A 295 18.43 -21.97 -53.39
C SER A 295 19.91 -22.11 -53.04
N ALA A 296 20.25 -21.79 -51.78
CA ALA A 296 21.38 -22.29 -51.01
C ALA A 296 20.99 -22.06 -49.53
N GLU A 297 20.85 -23.03 -48.63
CA GLU A 297 21.66 -24.22 -48.31
C GLU A 297 23.12 -23.94 -47.95
N GLY A 298 23.44 -24.23 -46.68
CA GLY A 298 24.77 -24.20 -46.08
C GLY A 298 24.69 -24.87 -44.71
N GLN A 299 25.24 -26.07 -44.57
CA GLN A 299 25.11 -26.92 -43.38
C GLN A 299 26.44 -27.14 -42.65
N CYS A 300 26.33 -27.33 -41.34
CA CYS A 300 27.14 -28.20 -40.48
C CYS A 300 28.69 -28.05 -40.42
N ALA A 301 29.19 -27.86 -39.20
CA ALA A 301 30.20 -28.78 -38.63
C ALA A 301 30.15 -28.76 -37.09
N HIS A 302 30.37 -29.91 -36.45
CA HIS A 302 30.53 -30.04 -34.99
C HIS A 302 32.00 -29.87 -34.57
N SER A 303 32.25 -29.58 -33.29
CA SER A 303 33.33 -30.24 -32.53
C SER A 303 33.06 -30.20 -31.02
N VAL A 304 33.21 -31.34 -30.36
CA VAL A 304 33.18 -31.52 -28.90
C VAL A 304 34.30 -32.50 -28.54
N PRO A 305 35.10 -32.25 -27.48
CA PRO A 305 35.89 -33.26 -26.82
C PRO A 305 35.36 -33.59 -25.42
N GLY A 306 35.07 -34.88 -25.17
CA GLY A 306 35.20 -35.45 -23.83
C GLY A 306 36.63 -35.97 -23.60
N ALA A 307 36.96 -36.67 -22.51
CA ALA A 307 36.19 -37.09 -21.34
C ALA A 307 37.17 -37.58 -20.25
N ARG A 308 36.64 -37.97 -19.06
CA ARG A 308 37.24 -38.93 -18.09
C ARG A 308 38.49 -38.48 -17.30
N GLU A 309 38.74 -38.93 -16.06
CA GLU A 309 37.92 -39.57 -15.00
C GLU A 309 38.62 -39.33 -13.61
N PRO A 310 38.38 -40.05 -12.47
CA PRO A 310 38.47 -39.42 -11.15
C PRO A 310 39.67 -39.88 -10.29
N CYS A 311 39.78 -39.31 -9.09
CA CYS A 311 40.16 -40.07 -7.89
C CYS A 311 39.53 -39.43 -6.63
N ALA A 312 39.26 -40.24 -5.61
CA ALA A 312 38.76 -39.82 -4.29
C ALA A 312 39.81 -40.11 -3.20
N HIS A 313 39.62 -39.57 -1.99
CA HIS A 313 40.00 -40.10 -0.65
C HIS A 313 39.65 -39.00 0.39
N SER A 314 38.73 -39.19 1.35
CA SER A 314 38.87 -39.86 2.67
C SER A 314 40.06 -39.36 3.50
N ALA A 315 39.97 -38.95 4.78
CA ALA A 315 38.87 -38.73 5.73
C ALA A 315 39.34 -37.65 6.76
N THR A 316 38.75 -37.30 7.90
CA THR A 316 37.63 -37.74 8.80
C THR A 316 37.13 -36.47 9.56
N GLY A 317 36.10 -36.41 10.41
CA GLY A 317 35.16 -37.42 10.92
C GLY A 317 35.23 -37.61 12.45
N SER A 318 34.56 -36.76 13.24
CA SER A 318 34.42 -36.89 14.71
C SER A 318 33.05 -36.42 15.22
N SER A 319 32.27 -37.34 15.79
CA SER A 319 31.06 -37.04 16.57
C SER A 319 31.42 -36.56 17.97
N GLN A 320 30.74 -35.55 18.50
CA GLN A 320 30.70 -35.32 19.95
C GLN A 320 29.32 -34.82 20.41
N SER A 321 28.61 -35.69 21.12
CA SER A 321 27.40 -35.38 21.89
C SER A 321 27.76 -34.58 23.13
N TRP A 322 26.96 -33.58 23.46
CA TRP A 322 26.94 -32.95 24.79
C TRP A 322 25.57 -33.19 25.42
N ASN A 323 25.57 -33.85 26.58
CA ASN A 323 24.39 -34.01 27.43
C ASN A 323 24.44 -32.97 28.57
N ALA A 324 23.25 -32.56 29.02
CA ALA A 324 22.88 -32.05 30.34
C ALA A 324 23.94 -31.38 31.25
N GLU A 325 23.61 -30.18 31.76
CA GLU A 325 23.07 -30.08 33.13
C GLU A 325 22.41 -28.69 33.38
N ASP A 326 21.36 -28.67 34.21
CA ASP A 326 20.69 -27.45 34.70
C ASP A 326 21.45 -26.85 35.90
N PRO A 327 21.29 -25.54 36.16
CA PRO A 327 21.34 -25.04 37.53
C PRO A 327 20.20 -24.05 37.87
N LEU A 328 19.16 -24.58 38.52
CA LEU A 328 18.43 -24.05 39.69
C LEU A 328 18.05 -22.55 39.78
N GLU A 329 16.76 -22.30 40.00
CA GLU A 329 16.20 -21.03 40.47
C GLU A 329 16.66 -20.63 41.90
N PRO A 330 16.74 -19.32 42.21
CA PRO A 330 16.64 -18.80 43.57
C PRO A 330 15.20 -18.35 43.88
N THR A 331 14.51 -19.04 44.78
CA THR A 331 13.20 -18.61 45.28
C THR A 331 13.31 -17.38 46.20
N VAL A 332 12.42 -16.40 46.01
CA VAL A 332 12.28 -15.24 46.90
C VAL A 332 10.88 -15.23 47.49
N VAL A 333 10.79 -15.47 48.80
CA VAL A 333 9.55 -15.34 49.56
C VAL A 333 9.35 -13.86 49.94
N VAL A 334 8.15 -13.33 49.72
CA VAL A 334 7.71 -12.02 50.22
C VAL A 334 6.59 -12.25 51.22
N ASP A 335 6.69 -11.60 52.38
CA ASP A 335 5.83 -11.82 53.54
C ASP A 335 4.69 -10.80 53.62
N GLU A 336 3.54 -11.19 54.16
CA GLU A 336 2.28 -10.44 54.15
C GLU A 336 1.99 -9.84 55.55
N THR A 337 2.24 -8.54 55.76
CA THR A 337 1.34 -7.59 56.50
C THR A 337 1.97 -6.21 56.78
N PRO A 338 1.20 -5.12 56.58
CA PRO A 338 1.43 -3.82 57.25
C PRO A 338 0.37 -3.50 58.35
N PRO A 339 0.62 -2.56 59.28
CA PRO A 339 -0.19 -2.37 60.51
C PRO A 339 -1.15 -1.15 60.53
N SER A 340 -2.10 -1.16 61.47
CA SER A 340 -2.96 -0.02 61.84
C SER A 340 -2.27 1.00 62.75
N PRO A 341 -2.52 2.32 62.56
CA PRO A 341 -3.29 3.12 63.55
C PRO A 341 -4.22 4.16 62.86
N GLY A 342 -5.06 4.98 63.52
CA GLY A 342 -5.45 5.08 64.94
C GLY A 342 -5.80 6.53 65.38
N ALA A 343 -7.10 6.88 65.41
CA ALA A 343 -7.70 8.18 65.83
C ALA A 343 -7.35 9.45 65.01
N GLY A 344 -8.17 10.51 64.95
CA GLY A 344 -9.57 10.72 65.37
C GLY A 344 -10.00 12.20 65.50
N ARG A 345 -11.34 12.46 65.60
CA ARG A 345 -12.12 13.69 65.95
C ARG A 345 -12.71 14.63 64.87
N LEU A 346 -14.01 14.92 65.07
CA LEU A 346 -14.84 16.12 64.73
C LEU A 346 -14.98 16.48 63.24
N GLU A 347 -16.15 16.43 62.57
CA GLU A 347 -17.58 16.70 62.87
C GLU A 347 -18.02 18.17 62.88
N ASP A 348 -18.65 18.60 61.77
CA ASP A 348 -19.62 19.70 61.58
C ASP A 348 -19.99 19.74 60.07
N VAL A 349 -21.20 20.02 59.55
CA VAL A 349 -22.56 20.21 60.11
C VAL A 349 -23.56 19.49 59.18
N ASN A 350 -24.73 19.10 59.70
CA ASN A 350 -25.81 18.44 58.95
C ASN A 350 -26.72 19.44 58.19
N LEU A 351 -27.04 19.18 56.91
CA LEU A 351 -28.26 19.71 56.27
C LEU A 351 -28.76 18.82 55.12
N ALA A 352 -29.66 17.88 55.44
CA ALA A 352 -30.42 17.15 54.44
C ALA A 352 -31.63 17.95 53.94
N ILE A 353 -31.84 18.00 52.62
CA ILE A 353 -33.11 18.36 52.00
C ILE A 353 -33.49 17.24 51.03
N SER A 354 -34.55 16.51 51.37
CA SER A 354 -35.16 15.55 50.45
C SER A 354 -35.95 16.31 49.37
N VAL A 355 -35.72 15.97 48.11
CA VAL A 355 -36.69 16.18 47.04
C VAL A 355 -37.08 14.81 46.51
N SER A 356 -38.31 14.40 46.80
CA SER A 356 -38.87 13.14 46.34
C SER A 356 -39.15 13.17 44.83
N GLU A 357 -39.17 11.98 44.23
CA GLU A 357 -40.08 11.62 43.12
C GLU A 357 -40.22 12.64 41.97
N ILE A 358 -39.21 12.68 41.09
CA ILE A 358 -39.44 12.99 39.67
C ILE A 358 -39.11 11.73 38.87
N SER A 359 -40.06 10.81 38.80
CA SER A 359 -39.98 9.69 37.85
C SER A 359 -40.27 10.23 36.45
N ILE A 360 -39.22 10.48 35.67
CA ILE A 360 -39.36 10.60 34.22
C ILE A 360 -39.38 9.17 33.69
N GLU A 361 -40.58 8.64 33.43
CA GLU A 361 -40.72 7.49 32.54
C GLU A 361 -40.33 7.95 31.13
N GLU A 362 -39.03 7.91 30.84
CA GLU A 362 -38.53 8.05 29.48
C GLU A 362 -39.01 6.83 28.69
N LYS A 363 -40.17 6.99 28.06
CA LYS A 363 -40.78 5.99 27.21
C LYS A 363 -39.90 5.82 25.97
N VAL A 364 -38.91 4.93 26.09
CA VAL A 364 -38.00 4.52 25.01
C VAL A 364 -38.85 4.24 23.78
N MET A 365 -38.70 5.09 22.78
CA MET A 365 -39.45 4.97 21.54
C MET A 365 -38.82 3.82 20.76
N GLU A 366 -39.45 2.65 20.79
CA GLU A 366 -38.98 1.49 20.04
C GLU A 366 -38.97 1.84 18.55
N LEU A 367 -37.75 1.96 18.02
CA LEU A 367 -37.47 2.19 16.61
C LEU A 367 -38.07 1.04 15.78
N SER A 368 -38.55 1.34 14.58
CA SER A 368 -38.97 0.26 13.68
C SER A 368 -37.77 -0.60 13.28
N PRO A 369 -37.96 -1.89 12.94
CA PRO A 369 -36.88 -2.75 12.48
C PRO A 369 -36.13 -2.22 11.25
N GLU A 370 -36.79 -1.37 10.45
CA GLU A 370 -36.19 -0.69 9.29
C GLU A 370 -35.26 0.45 9.72
N GLU A 371 -35.59 1.19 10.78
CA GLU A 371 -34.77 2.26 11.35
C GLU A 371 -33.61 1.73 12.21
N GLU A 372 -33.81 0.62 12.92
CA GLU A 372 -32.72 -0.10 13.60
C GLU A 372 -31.71 -0.64 12.58
N ARG A 373 -32.19 -1.35 11.55
CA ARG A 373 -31.37 -1.83 10.44
C ARG A 373 -30.61 -0.68 9.76
N ARG A 374 -31.28 0.44 9.50
CA ARG A 374 -30.66 1.60 8.87
C ARG A 374 -29.55 2.21 9.74
N GLN A 375 -29.72 2.28 11.06
CA GLN A 375 -28.64 2.73 11.95
C GLN A 375 -27.46 1.76 11.95
N TRP A 376 -27.73 0.46 11.88
CA TRP A 376 -26.71 -0.58 11.73
C TRP A 376 -25.92 -0.42 10.41
N GLU A 377 -26.62 -0.22 9.29
CA GLU A 377 -26.03 0.04 7.96
C GLU A 377 -25.30 1.40 7.88
N GLU A 378 -25.72 2.41 8.66
CA GLU A 378 -25.02 3.70 8.83
C GLU A 378 -23.92 3.66 9.93
N GLY A 379 -23.56 2.47 10.45
CA GLY A 379 -22.46 2.27 11.39
C GLY A 379 -22.72 2.73 12.83
N ARG A 380 -23.97 3.07 13.18
CA ARG A 380 -24.42 3.50 14.51
C ARG A 380 -25.01 2.33 15.30
N ILE A 381 -24.14 1.39 15.64
CA ILE A 381 -24.47 0.10 16.27
C ILE A 381 -24.46 0.22 17.80
N ASP A 382 -25.47 -0.34 18.49
CA ASP A 382 -25.59 -0.27 19.96
C ASP A 382 -24.83 -1.41 20.65
N TYR A 383 -23.50 -1.32 20.64
CA TYR A 383 -22.59 -2.32 21.20
C TYR A 383 -22.73 -2.55 22.73
N MET A 384 -23.48 -1.72 23.46
CA MET A 384 -23.68 -1.84 24.91
C MET A 384 -25.11 -2.24 25.31
N GLY A 385 -26.10 -2.04 24.45
CA GLY A 385 -27.51 -2.37 24.67
C GLY A 385 -28.03 -3.50 23.77
N LYS A 386 -28.74 -3.15 22.68
CA LYS A 386 -29.44 -4.12 21.80
C LYS A 386 -28.49 -4.99 20.96
N ASP A 387 -27.40 -4.42 20.46
CA ASP A 387 -26.42 -5.10 19.59
C ASP A 387 -25.18 -5.59 20.36
N ALA A 388 -25.22 -5.57 21.69
CA ALA A 388 -24.16 -6.11 22.53
C ALA A 388 -23.87 -7.58 22.19
N PHE A 389 -22.57 -7.92 22.08
CA PHE A 389 -22.10 -9.24 21.64
C PHE A 389 -22.80 -10.42 22.33
N ALA A 390 -23.02 -10.33 23.65
CA ALA A 390 -23.72 -11.35 24.43
C ALA A 390 -25.15 -11.64 23.93
N ARG A 391 -25.90 -10.62 23.47
CA ARG A 391 -27.26 -10.79 22.91
C ARG A 391 -27.25 -11.31 21.48
N ILE A 392 -26.21 -11.00 20.71
CA ILE A 392 -26.01 -11.57 19.38
C ILE A 392 -25.69 -13.06 19.50
N GLN A 393 -24.79 -13.43 20.43
CA GLN A 393 -24.46 -14.82 20.72
C GLN A 393 -25.68 -15.58 21.27
N GLU A 394 -26.43 -15.04 22.24
CA GLU A 394 -27.68 -15.65 22.74
C GLU A 394 -28.70 -15.92 21.63
N LYS A 395 -28.85 -14.99 20.66
CA LYS A 395 -29.72 -15.19 19.49
C LYS A 395 -29.22 -16.31 18.57
N LEU A 396 -27.90 -16.43 18.36
CA LEU A 396 -27.28 -17.47 17.53
C LEU A 396 -27.37 -18.85 18.20
N ASP A 397 -27.00 -18.95 19.47
CA ASP A 397 -27.06 -20.19 20.25
C ASP A 397 -28.49 -20.77 20.35
N ARG A 398 -29.51 -19.90 20.32
CA ARG A 398 -30.93 -20.27 20.26
C ARG A 398 -31.44 -20.61 18.84
N PHE A 399 -30.69 -20.29 17.80
CA PHE A 399 -31.02 -20.62 16.39
C PHE A 399 -30.24 -21.85 15.87
N LEU A 400 -29.28 -22.34 16.65
CA LEU A 400 -28.42 -23.49 16.36
C LEU A 400 -28.77 -24.73 17.22
N GLN A 401 -29.95 -24.73 17.85
CA GLN A 401 -30.58 -25.85 18.56
C GLN A 401 -31.81 -26.35 17.78
#